data_AF-A0A3D3K141-F1
#
_entry.id   AF-A0A3D3K141-F1
#
_cell.length_a   1.000
_cell.length_b   1.000
_cell.length_c   1.000
_cell.angle_alpha   90.00
_cell.angle_beta   90.00
_cell.angle_gamma   90.00
#
_symmetry.space_group_name_H-M   'P 1'
#
loop_
_entity.id
_entity.type
_entity.pdbx_description
1 polymer ?
#
loop_
_entity_poly.entity_id
_entity_poly.type
_entity_poly.pdbx_seq_one_letter_code
_entity_poly.pdbx_strand_id
1 'polypeptide(L)'
;MRKIYFLFIGFLPFFGFSQPSTSKIDSLQRLVKKGHNERNFQRILNLAELYSDSDLKTAQKFAKEAITIAEKEKNTEHLALALNTLGNILQYKSELDSSLIFTKKSLELRIKNNDSLGIADSYNDIGIVYDQKA
;
A
#
# COMPACT_ATOMS: atom_id res chain seq x y z
N MET A 1 -64.22 -12.94 16.41
CA MET A 1 -63.13 -12.01 16.77
C MET A 1 -61.87 -12.82 17.09
N ARG A 2 -60.83 -12.77 16.24
CA ARG A 2 -59.47 -13.24 16.58
C ARG A 2 -58.50 -12.17 16.08
N LYS A 3 -57.78 -11.54 17.01
CA LYS A 3 -56.71 -10.59 16.71
C LYS A 3 -55.44 -11.40 16.41
N ILE A 4 -54.91 -11.29 15.20
CA ILE A 4 -53.62 -11.86 14.82
C ILE A 4 -52.59 -10.74 14.98
N TYR A 5 -51.66 -10.92 15.91
CA TYR A 5 -50.55 -10.00 16.12
C TYR A 5 -49.44 -10.37 15.13
N PHE A 6 -49.11 -9.46 14.20
CA PHE A 6 -47.92 -9.59 13.37
C PHE A 6 -46.69 -9.19 14.20
N LEU A 7 -45.81 -10.15 14.44
CA LEU A 7 -44.54 -9.97 15.13
C LEU A 7 -43.53 -9.42 14.12
N PHE A 8 -43.18 -8.14 14.24
CA PHE A 8 -42.18 -7.47 13.41
C PHE A 8 -40.79 -7.96 13.86
N ILE A 9 -40.26 -9.00 13.20
CA ILE A 9 -38.88 -9.43 13.41
C ILE A 9 -38.00 -8.42 12.67
N GLY A 10 -37.32 -7.57 13.45
CA GLY A 10 -36.40 -6.56 12.94
C GLY A 10 -35.29 -7.21 12.12
N PHE A 11 -35.24 -6.88 10.84
CA PHE A 11 -34.08 -7.14 9.99
C PHE A 11 -33.03 -6.09 10.34
N LEU A 12 -32.21 -6.37 11.36
CA LEU A 12 -30.98 -5.61 11.58
C LEU A 12 -29.96 -6.16 10.56
N PRO A 13 -29.57 -5.39 9.53
CA PRO A 13 -28.51 -5.83 8.65
C PRO A 13 -27.23 -5.85 9.48
N PHE A 14 -26.70 -7.05 9.70
CA PHE A 14 -25.37 -7.25 10.25
C PHE A 14 -24.36 -6.85 9.16
N PHE A 15 -24.22 -5.55 8.92
CA PHE A 15 -23.07 -5.01 8.21
C PHE A 15 -21.87 -5.18 9.15
N GLY A 16 -21.15 -6.27 8.97
CA GLY A 16 -19.82 -6.44 9.56
C GLY A 16 -18.88 -5.39 8.99
N PHE A 17 -18.87 -4.20 9.57
CA PHE A 17 -17.85 -3.21 9.29
C PHE A 17 -16.54 -3.70 9.91
N SER A 18 -15.65 -4.21 9.08
CA SER A 18 -14.22 -4.25 9.37
C SER A 18 -13.73 -2.81 9.55
N GLN A 19 -13.78 -2.28 10.78
CA GLN A 19 -13.39 -0.92 11.13
C GLN A 19 -11.91 -0.67 11.58
N PRO A 20 -10.90 -1.55 11.34
CA PRO A 20 -9.51 -1.17 11.64
C PRO A 20 -8.86 -0.23 10.61
N SER A 21 -9.03 -0.47 9.31
CA SER A 21 -8.23 0.19 8.26
C SER A 21 -8.65 1.64 7.99
N THR A 22 -9.96 1.92 7.98
CA THR A 22 -10.52 3.25 7.69
C THR A 22 -10.07 4.31 8.71
N SER A 23 -10.12 3.98 10.01
CA SER A 23 -9.67 4.90 11.07
C SER A 23 -8.18 5.24 10.99
N LYS A 24 -7.34 4.27 10.59
CA LYS A 24 -5.90 4.45 10.39
C LYS A 24 -5.60 5.34 9.18
N ILE A 25 -6.31 5.14 8.07
CA ILE A 25 -6.22 5.98 6.86
C ILE A 25 -6.58 7.44 7.19
N ASP A 26 -7.71 7.67 7.86
CA ASP A 26 -8.17 9.03 8.21
C ASP A 26 -7.19 9.76 9.14
N SER A 27 -6.58 9.02 10.07
CA SER A 27 -5.53 9.56 10.93
C SER A 27 -4.30 9.98 10.12
N LEU A 28 -3.79 9.09 9.27
CA LEU A 28 -2.62 9.36 8.44
C LEU A 28 -2.85 10.52 7.46
N GLN A 29 -4.00 10.57 6.80
CA GLN A 29 -4.32 11.67 5.87
C GLN A 29 -4.36 13.03 6.56
N ARG A 30 -4.94 13.12 7.76
CA ARG A 30 -4.94 14.37 8.54
C ARG A 30 -3.53 14.80 8.91
N LEU A 31 -2.67 13.84 9.25
CA LEU A 31 -1.27 14.11 9.59
C LEU A 31 -0.45 14.57 8.38
N VAL A 32 -0.71 14.03 7.19
CA VAL A 32 -0.09 14.49 5.93
C VAL A 32 -0.55 15.92 5.59
N LYS A 33 -1.85 16.21 5.69
CA LYS A 33 -2.40 17.55 5.40
C LYS A 33 -1.90 18.66 6.32
N LYS A 34 -1.45 18.35 7.55
CA LYS A 34 -0.98 19.34 8.53
C LYS A 34 0.45 19.85 8.30
N GLY A 35 1.17 19.38 7.26
CA GLY A 35 2.29 20.12 6.69
C GLY A 35 3.56 20.26 7.52
N HIS A 36 3.85 19.36 8.46
CA HIS A 36 5.18 19.31 9.08
C HIS A 36 6.15 18.51 8.21
N ASN A 37 6.90 19.24 7.38
CA ASN A 37 8.01 18.77 6.56
C ASN A 37 8.98 17.88 7.36
N GLU A 38 9.61 16.93 6.66
CA GLU A 38 10.48 15.82 7.10
C GLU A 38 9.81 14.55 7.69
N ARG A 39 8.59 14.57 8.26
CA ARG A 39 7.93 13.35 8.80
C ARG A 39 6.81 12.78 7.91
N ASN A 40 6.95 12.93 6.59
CA ASN A 40 5.89 12.61 5.62
C ASN A 40 6.07 11.26 4.91
N PHE A 41 7.31 10.84 4.62
CA PHE A 41 7.59 9.63 3.83
C PHE A 41 6.89 8.39 4.37
N GLN A 42 7.17 8.00 5.62
CA GLN A 42 6.61 6.77 6.20
C GLN A 42 5.07 6.80 6.25
N ARG A 43 4.48 7.98 6.46
CA ARG A 43 3.03 8.14 6.50
C ARG A 43 2.40 7.92 5.13
N ILE A 44 3.02 8.49 4.09
CA ILE A 44 2.58 8.32 2.71
C ILE A 44 2.81 6.88 2.25
N LEU A 45 3.94 6.25 2.61
CA LEU A 45 4.20 4.86 2.29
C LEU A 45 3.16 3.94 2.95
N ASN A 46 2.88 4.15 4.23
CA ASN A 46 1.82 3.41 4.94
C ASN A 46 0.43 3.64 4.32
N LEU A 47 0.14 4.85 3.82
CA LEU A 47 -1.11 5.08 3.08
C LEU A 47 -1.13 4.26 1.79
N ALA A 48 -0.04 4.21 1.03
CA ALA A 48 0.05 3.41 -0.18
C ALA A 48 -0.23 1.92 0.11
N GLU A 49 0.37 1.37 1.16
CA GLU A 49 0.14 -0.01 1.61
C GLU A 49 -1.31 -0.23 2.09
N LEU A 50 -1.88 0.66 2.90
CA LEU A 50 -3.26 0.49 3.36
C LEU A 50 -4.28 0.58 2.21
N TYR A 51 -3.97 1.37 1.18
CA TYR A 51 -4.82 1.46 0.00
C TYR A 51 -4.60 0.30 -0.98
N SER A 52 -3.51 -0.49 -0.88
CA SER A 52 -3.27 -1.58 -1.83
C SER A 52 -4.36 -2.65 -1.82
N ASP A 53 -5.05 -2.79 -0.69
CA ASP A 53 -6.11 -3.79 -0.51
C ASP A 53 -7.51 -3.27 -0.89
N SER A 54 -7.66 -1.97 -1.16
CA SER A 54 -8.98 -1.34 -1.35
C SER A 54 -9.09 -0.45 -2.59
N ASP A 55 -8.07 0.35 -2.88
CA ASP A 55 -8.02 1.25 -4.04
C ASP A 55 -6.58 1.35 -4.57
N LEU A 56 -6.28 0.47 -5.54
CA LEU A 56 -4.97 0.39 -6.19
C LEU A 56 -4.57 1.69 -6.90
N LYS A 57 -5.53 2.51 -7.37
CA LYS A 57 -5.23 3.79 -8.02
C LYS A 57 -4.74 4.81 -7.00
N THR A 58 -5.41 4.88 -5.85
CA THR A 58 -4.99 5.74 -4.74
C THR A 58 -3.69 5.25 -4.11
N ALA A 59 -3.52 3.93 -3.95
CA ALA A 59 -2.26 3.33 -3.51
C ALA A 59 -1.08 3.75 -4.41
N GLN A 60 -1.25 3.58 -5.73
CA GLN A 60 -0.24 3.94 -6.72
C GLN A 60 0.10 5.43 -6.67
N LYS A 61 -0.88 6.30 -6.43
CA LYS A 61 -0.65 7.75 -6.28
C LYS A 61 0.26 8.03 -5.08
N PHE A 62 -0.05 7.46 -3.90
CA PHE A 62 0.77 7.67 -2.71
C PHE A 62 2.17 7.05 -2.84
N ALA A 63 2.30 5.87 -3.46
CA ALA A 63 3.62 5.29 -3.73
C ALA A 63 4.49 6.21 -4.61
N LYS A 64 3.92 6.82 -5.66
CA LYS A 64 4.63 7.80 -6.50
C LYS A 64 5.01 9.09 -5.75
N GLU A 65 4.14 9.54 -4.84
CA GLU A 65 4.45 10.66 -3.96
C GLU A 65 5.61 10.33 -3.02
N ALA A 66 5.64 9.12 -2.43
CA ALA A 66 6.75 8.64 -1.61
C ALA A 66 8.07 8.58 -2.39
N ILE A 67 8.06 8.12 -3.64
CA ILE A 67 9.22 8.16 -4.55
C ILE A 67 9.72 9.60 -4.71
N THR A 68 8.81 10.55 -5.00
CA THR A 68 9.17 11.96 -5.22
C THR A 68 9.81 12.59 -3.98
N ILE A 69 9.33 12.22 -2.79
CA ILE A 69 9.89 12.67 -1.51
C ILE A 69 11.30 12.09 -1.33
N ALA A 70 11.46 10.78 -1.50
CA ALA A 70 12.75 10.11 -1.35
C ALA A 70 13.81 10.66 -2.32
N GLU A 71 13.43 10.97 -3.56
CA GLU A 71 14.31 11.60 -4.55
C GLU A 71 14.75 13.01 -4.14
N LYS A 72 13.82 13.83 -3.62
CA LYS A 72 14.13 15.18 -3.12
C LYS A 72 15.06 15.14 -1.90
N GLU A 73 14.84 14.19 -1.01
CA GLU A 73 15.67 13.94 0.17
C GLU A 73 17.02 13.31 -0.20
N LYS A 74 17.18 12.82 -1.44
CA LYS A 74 18.31 11.99 -1.89
C LYS A 74 18.54 10.77 -0.98
N ASN A 75 17.46 10.26 -0.37
CA ASN A 75 17.51 9.13 0.53
C ASN A 75 17.28 7.83 -0.27
N THR A 76 18.36 7.08 -0.48
CA THR A 76 18.33 5.84 -1.28
C THR A 76 17.57 4.71 -0.61
N GLU A 77 17.51 4.68 0.73
CA GLU A 77 16.74 3.71 1.50
C GLU A 77 15.24 3.94 1.33
N HIS A 78 14.79 5.17 1.54
CA HIS A 78 13.39 5.57 1.27
C HIS A 78 13.01 5.31 -0.20
N LEU A 79 13.92 5.59 -1.14
CA LEU A 79 13.65 5.38 -2.55
C LEU A 79 13.48 3.89 -2.86
N ALA A 80 14.34 3.04 -2.30
CA ALA A 80 14.21 1.59 -2.44
C ALA A 80 12.88 1.07 -1.89
N LEU A 81 12.47 1.51 -0.69
CA LEU A 81 11.19 1.12 -0.09
C LEU A 81 10.00 1.53 -0.96
N ALA A 82 9.95 2.78 -1.40
CA ALA A 82 8.84 3.29 -2.21
C ALA A 82 8.77 2.63 -3.60
N LEU A 83 9.91 2.32 -4.22
CA LEU A 83 9.97 1.56 -5.46
C LEU A 83 9.44 0.13 -5.29
N ASN A 84 9.77 -0.54 -4.17
CA ASN A 84 9.25 -1.87 -3.88
C ASN A 84 7.73 -1.84 -3.68
N THR A 85 7.23 -0.90 -2.88
CA THR A 85 5.79 -0.71 -2.66
C THR A 85 5.05 -0.45 -3.97
N LEU A 86 5.61 0.37 -4.86
CA LEU A 86 5.05 0.56 -6.20
C LEU A 86 5.07 -0.72 -7.03
N GLY A 87 6.16 -1.51 -6.97
CA GLY A 87 6.26 -2.82 -7.60
C GLY A 87 5.14 -3.77 -7.17
N ASN A 88 4.88 -3.86 -5.86
CA ASN A 88 3.83 -4.70 -5.30
C ASN A 88 2.43 -4.22 -5.67
N ILE A 89 2.18 -2.90 -5.66
CA ILE A 89 0.91 -2.34 -6.14
C ILE A 89 0.67 -2.67 -7.62
N LEU A 90 1.71 -2.60 -8.46
CA LEU A 90 1.62 -2.96 -9.87
C LEU A 90 1.38 -4.46 -10.08
N GLN A 91 1.98 -5.31 -9.23
CA GLN A 91 1.68 -6.74 -9.21
C GLN A 91 0.20 -6.98 -8.91
N TYR A 92 -0.36 -6.34 -7.88
CA TYR A 92 -1.80 -6.44 -7.55
C TYR A 92 -2.70 -5.91 -8.65
N LYS A 93 -2.23 -4.98 -9.47
CA LYS A 93 -2.92 -4.51 -10.69
C LYS A 93 -2.74 -5.45 -11.89
N SER A 94 -2.05 -6.58 -11.74
CA SER A 94 -1.65 -7.49 -12.82
C SER A 94 -0.76 -6.84 -13.89
N GLU A 95 -0.12 -5.70 -13.58
CA GLU A 95 0.85 -5.02 -14.45
C GLU A 95 2.25 -5.60 -14.23
N LEU A 96 2.40 -6.89 -14.51
CA LEU A 96 3.55 -7.71 -14.06
C LEU A 96 4.90 -7.25 -14.65
N ASP A 97 4.93 -6.78 -15.90
CA ASP A 97 6.16 -6.23 -16.50
C ASP A 97 6.63 -4.96 -15.80
N SER A 98 5.69 -4.04 -15.54
CA SER A 98 5.96 -2.82 -14.80
C SER A 98 6.41 -3.13 -13.38
N SER A 99 5.76 -4.08 -12.70
CA SER A 99 6.14 -4.55 -11.37
C SER A 99 7.62 -4.98 -11.33
N LEU A 100 8.05 -5.85 -12.25
CA LEU A 100 9.45 -6.29 -12.34
C LEU A 100 10.43 -5.11 -12.51
N ILE A 101 10.08 -4.10 -13.31
CA ILE A 101 10.94 -2.94 -13.51
C ILE A 101 11.18 -2.21 -12.19
N PHE A 102 10.12 -1.94 -11.42
CA PHE A 102 10.24 -1.19 -10.17
C PHE A 102 10.87 -2.01 -9.04
N THR A 103 10.51 -3.29 -8.90
CA THR A 103 11.13 -4.19 -7.92
C THR A 103 12.62 -4.39 -8.19
N LYS A 104 13.05 -4.49 -9.46
CA LYS A 104 14.49 -4.56 -9.82
C LYS A 104 15.24 -3.26 -9.49
N LYS A 105 14.64 -2.09 -9.73
CA LYS A 105 15.23 -0.81 -9.32
C LYS A 105 15.38 -0.72 -7.80
N SER A 106 14.40 -1.21 -7.04
CA SER A 106 14.50 -1.31 -5.58
C SER A 106 15.64 -2.24 -5.16
N LEU A 107 15.74 -3.42 -5.77
CA LEU A 107 16.82 -4.38 -5.53
C LEU A 107 18.21 -3.77 -5.76
N GLU A 108 18.41 -3.06 -6.87
CA GLU A 108 19.69 -2.40 -7.17
C GLU A 108 20.11 -1.40 -6.07
N LEU A 109 19.16 -0.64 -5.54
CA LEU A 109 19.42 0.28 -4.43
C LEU A 109 19.67 -0.46 -3.12
N ARG A 110 18.91 -1.51 -2.83
CA ARG A 110 19.09 -2.36 -1.64
C ARG A 110 20.46 -3.04 -1.61
N ILE A 111 20.94 -3.51 -2.77
CA ILE A 111 22.31 -4.02 -2.96
C ILE A 111 23.33 -2.92 -2.63
N LYS A 112 23.18 -1.72 -3.22
CA LYS A 112 24.11 -0.60 -2.96
C LYS A 112 24.11 -0.16 -1.49
N ASN A 113 22.96 -0.24 -0.82
CA ASN A 113 22.80 0.11 0.58
C ASN A 113 23.21 -1.01 1.55
N ASN A 114 23.57 -2.21 1.06
CA ASN A 114 23.82 -3.41 1.86
C ASN A 114 22.62 -3.85 2.73
N ASP A 115 21.39 -3.56 2.27
CA ASP A 115 20.14 -3.96 2.92
C ASP A 115 19.83 -5.44 2.62
N SER A 116 20.41 -6.33 3.41
CA SER A 116 20.28 -7.79 3.19
C SER A 116 18.85 -8.30 3.29
N LEU A 117 18.03 -7.70 4.16
CA LEU A 117 16.61 -8.07 4.30
C LEU A 117 15.83 -7.61 3.07
N GLY A 118 16.01 -6.35 2.66
CA GLY A 118 15.37 -5.84 1.45
C GLY A 118 15.78 -6.59 0.18
N ILE A 119 17.04 -7.04 0.09
CA ILE A 119 17.50 -7.88 -1.03
C ILE A 119 16.70 -9.19 -1.09
N ALA A 120 16.54 -9.86 0.05
CA ALA A 120 15.77 -11.10 0.13
C ALA A 120 14.30 -10.85 -0.25
N ASP A 121 13.69 -9.80 0.30
CA ASP A 121 12.31 -9.41 -0.02
C ASP A 121 12.14 -9.13 -1.52
N SER A 122 13.06 -8.39 -2.14
CA SER A 122 13.00 -8.10 -3.58
C SER A 122 13.10 -9.36 -4.44
N TYR A 123 13.91 -10.35 -4.05
CA TYR A 123 13.96 -11.63 -4.77
C TYR A 123 12.68 -12.43 -4.61
N ASN A 124 12.09 -12.43 -3.41
CA ASN A 124 10.79 -13.04 -3.17
C ASN A 124 9.71 -12.38 -4.04
N ASP A 125 9.63 -11.05 -4.06
CA ASP A 125 8.67 -10.30 -4.86
C ASP A 125 8.85 -10.60 -6.36
N ILE A 126 10.08 -10.64 -6.86
CA ILE A 126 10.38 -11.05 -8.25
C ILE A 126 9.90 -12.48 -8.53
N GLY A 127 10.14 -13.41 -7.61
CA GLY A 127 9.69 -14.80 -7.72
C GLY A 127 8.17 -14.89 -7.84
N ILE A 128 7.43 -14.19 -6.98
CA ILE A 128 5.96 -14.13 -7.03
C ILE A 128 5.49 -13.56 -8.38
N VAL A 129 6.14 -12.50 -8.89
CA VAL A 129 5.76 -11.95 -10.20
C VAL A 129 5.97 -12.96 -11.33
N TYR A 130 7.06 -13.73 -11.31
CA TYR A 130 7.28 -14.77 -12.33
C TYR A 130 6.30 -15.94 -12.20
N ASP A 131 5.95 -16.34 -10.98
CA ASP A 131 4.93 -17.38 -10.73
C ASP A 131 3.57 -16.96 -11.29
N GLN A 132 3.16 -15.71 -11.12
CA GLN A 132 1.92 -15.16 -11.68
C GLN A 132 1.92 -15.03 -13.22
N LYS A 133 3.09 -15.04 -13.86
CA LYS A 133 3.22 -15.00 -15.32
C LYS A 133 3.13 -16.38 -15.98
N ALA A 134 3.36 -17.44 -15.21
CA ALA A 134 3.37 -18.82 -15.70
C ALA A 134 1.94 -19.31 -16.00
#